data_AF-K1U710-F1
#
_entry.id   AF-K1U710-F1
#
_cell.length_a   1.000
_cell.length_b   1.000
_cell.length_c   1.000
_cell.angle_alpha   90.00
_cell.angle_beta   90.00
_cell.angle_gamma   90.00
#
_symmetry.space_group_name_H-M   'P 1'
#
loop_
_entity.id
_entity.type
_entity.pdbx_description
1 polymer ?
#
loop_
_entity_poly.entity_id
_entity_poly.type
_entity_poly.pdbx_seq_one_letter_code
_entity_poly.pdbx_strand_id
1 'polypeptide(L)'
;MGSGTSLIEAQRMGRNSIGIEIQHDVAKEAYDRINTEKNDVARTKVVVADSQTCDMNKILLSEGINKVQFVIMHPPYWDIVKFSENPNDLSNCDSINEFLDSFGKVIDNSLSALEKNRYCAVVIGDKYANSQVNSPWVLLH
;
A
#
# COMPACT_ATOMS: atom_id res chain seq x y z
N MET A 1 -3.07 2.30 1.25
CA MET A 1 -2.42 3.49 1.85
C MET A 1 -2.90 3.70 3.28
N GLY A 2 -4.15 3.36 3.58
CA GLY A 2 -4.77 3.64 4.87
C GLY A 2 -4.91 5.14 5.11
N SER A 3 -4.69 5.56 6.35
CA SER A 3 -4.80 6.96 6.79
C SER A 3 -3.77 7.94 6.19
N GLY A 4 -2.83 7.47 5.38
CA GLY A 4 -1.82 8.31 4.72
C GLY A 4 -0.55 8.58 5.53
N THR A 5 -0.38 8.01 6.73
CA THR A 5 0.78 8.27 7.59
C THR A 5 2.13 8.04 6.89
N SER A 6 2.28 6.94 6.15
CA SER A 6 3.53 6.66 5.41
C SER A 6 3.85 7.71 4.34
N LEU A 7 2.82 8.30 3.71
CA LEU A 7 3.00 9.36 2.72
C LEU A 7 3.38 10.69 3.37
N ILE A 8 2.80 11.00 4.53
CA ILE A 8 3.19 12.19 5.32
C ILE A 8 4.67 12.10 5.72
N GLU A 9 5.12 10.93 6.18
CA GLU A 9 6.54 10.73 6.51
C GLU A 9 7.44 10.78 5.27
N ALA A 10 7.02 10.21 4.13
CA ALA A 10 7.75 10.35 2.87
C ALA A 10 7.91 11.83 2.47
N GLN A 11 6.83 12.61 2.59
CA GLN A 11 6.82 14.04 2.35
C GLN A 11 7.81 14.75 3.28
N ARG A 12 7.74 14.53 4.60
CA ARG A 12 8.68 15.11 5.60
C ARG A 12 10.14 14.80 5.29
N MET A 13 10.43 13.65 4.70
CA MET A 13 11.77 13.25 4.25
C MET A 13 12.17 13.80 2.87
N GLY A 14 11.33 14.64 2.24
CA GLY A 14 11.58 15.21 0.91
C GLY A 14 11.44 14.20 -0.23
N ARG A 15 10.66 13.12 -0.04
CA ARG A 15 10.51 12.04 -1.02
C ARG A 15 9.16 12.13 -1.72
N ASN A 16 9.19 12.05 -3.05
CA ASN A 16 7.97 11.89 -3.84
C ASN A 16 7.31 10.55 -3.53
N SER A 17 5.99 10.52 -3.46
CA SER A 17 5.26 9.30 -3.10
C SER A 17 3.93 9.19 -3.83
N ILE A 18 3.50 7.96 -4.08
CA ILE A 18 2.19 7.62 -4.64
C ILE A 18 1.58 6.61 -3.67
N GLY A 19 0.38 6.87 -3.17
CA GLY A 19 -0.38 5.89 -2.42
C GLY A 19 -1.64 5.49 -3.16
N ILE A 20 -1.92 4.19 -3.10
CA ILE A 20 -3.10 3.55 -3.66
C ILE A 20 -3.99 3.13 -2.50
N GLU A 21 -5.28 3.46 -2.60
CA GLU A 21 -6.29 3.14 -1.60
C GLU A 21 -7.59 2.74 -2.30
N ILE A 22 -8.20 1.64 -1.85
CA ILE A 22 -9.40 1.13 -2.52
C ILE A 22 -10.66 1.88 -2.08
N GLN A 23 -10.66 2.39 -0.85
CA GLN A 23 -11.80 3.11 -0.28
C GLN A 23 -11.70 4.60 -0.58
N HIS A 24 -12.69 5.12 -1.32
CA HIS A 24 -12.73 6.53 -1.73
C HIS A 24 -12.67 7.50 -0.53
N ASP A 25 -13.45 7.24 0.52
CA ASP A 25 -13.54 8.17 1.66
C ASP A 25 -12.25 8.17 2.49
N VAL A 26 -11.63 7.00 2.68
CA VAL A 26 -10.32 6.88 3.34
C VAL A 26 -9.25 7.61 2.53
N ALA A 27 -9.24 7.44 1.21
CA ALA A 27 -8.30 8.11 0.32
C ALA A 27 -8.48 9.63 0.36
N LYS A 28 -9.72 10.11 0.38
CA LYS A 28 -10.05 11.53 0.49
C LYS A 28 -9.56 12.10 1.82
N GLU A 29 -9.84 11.43 2.94
CA GLU A 29 -9.35 11.87 4.25
C GLU A 29 -7.82 11.89 4.32
N ALA A 30 -7.15 10.87 3.77
CA ALA A 30 -5.70 10.82 3.70
C ALA A 30 -5.14 11.99 2.88
N TYR A 31 -5.74 12.29 1.72
CA TYR A 31 -5.38 13.43 0.88
C TYR A 31 -5.53 14.75 1.63
N ASP A 32 -6.66 14.95 2.32
CA ASP A 32 -6.91 16.16 3.11
C ASP A 32 -5.83 16.32 4.20
N ARG A 33 -5.47 15.25 4.93
CA ARG A 33 -4.39 15.27 5.94
C ARG A 33 -3.02 15.57 5.34
N ILE A 34 -2.67 14.93 4.23
CA ILE A 34 -1.39 15.13 3.53
C ILE A 34 -1.22 16.60 3.11
N ASN A 35 -2.30 17.24 2.62
CA ASN A 35 -2.25 18.64 2.18
C ASN A 35 -2.20 19.65 3.33
N THR A 36 -2.59 19.27 4.55
CA THR A 36 -2.41 20.15 5.72
C THR A 36 -0.93 20.27 6.14
N GLU A 37 -0.09 19.31 5.76
CA GLU A 37 1.34 19.34 6.02
C GLU A 37 2.04 20.18 4.95
N LYS A 38 2.74 21.25 5.35
CA LYS A 38 3.49 22.10 4.41
C LYS A 38 4.71 21.37 3.86
N ASN A 39 4.81 21.26 2.54
CA ASN A 39 6.02 20.80 1.87
C ASN A 39 6.09 21.31 0.43
N ASP A 40 7.11 22.10 0.12
CA ASP A 40 7.32 22.67 -1.22
C ASP A 40 8.28 21.82 -2.09
N VAL A 41 8.83 20.73 -1.53
CA VAL A 41 9.92 19.93 -2.12
C VAL A 41 9.41 18.61 -2.68
N ALA A 42 8.53 17.92 -1.95
CA ALA A 42 8.03 16.60 -2.29
C ALA A 42 6.62 16.65 -2.88
N ARG A 43 6.37 15.81 -3.88
CA ARG A 43 5.04 15.60 -4.47
C ARG A 43 4.43 14.31 -3.95
N THR A 44 3.20 14.40 -3.47
CA THR A 44 2.44 13.25 -2.99
C THR A 44 1.19 13.08 -3.85
N LYS A 45 1.00 11.88 -4.40
CA LYS A 45 -0.19 11.51 -5.17
C LYS A 45 -1.02 10.49 -4.40
N VAL A 46 -2.32 10.74 -4.35
CA VAL A 46 -3.33 9.79 -3.83
C VAL A 46 -4.14 9.27 -5.01
N VAL A 47 -4.28 7.95 -5.10
CA VAL A 47 -5.06 7.26 -6.14
C VAL A 47 -6.10 6.35 -5.49
N VAL A 48 -7.37 6.54 -5.87
CA VAL A 48 -8.44 5.61 -5.51
C VAL A 48 -8.46 4.45 -6.52
N ALA A 49 -7.98 3.28 -6.13
CA ALA A 49 -7.95 2.11 -6.99
C ALA A 49 -7.75 0.80 -6.19
N ASP A 50 -8.11 -0.32 -6.80
CA ASP A 50 -7.75 -1.65 -6.31
C ASP A 50 -6.31 -2.00 -6.71
N SER A 51 -5.43 -2.13 -5.71
CA SER A 51 -4.02 -2.46 -5.93
C SER A 51 -3.78 -3.83 -6.56
N GLN A 52 -4.75 -4.75 -6.52
CA GLN A 52 -4.65 -6.04 -7.20
C GLN A 52 -4.69 -5.90 -8.72
N THR A 53 -5.39 -4.88 -9.24
CA THR A 53 -5.79 -4.81 -10.65
C THR A 53 -5.51 -3.47 -11.33
N CYS A 54 -5.16 -2.43 -10.59
CA CYS A 54 -4.92 -1.10 -11.16
C CYS A 54 -3.72 -1.10 -12.13
N ASP A 55 -3.83 -0.33 -13.20
CA ASP A 55 -2.74 -0.13 -14.15
C ASP A 55 -1.66 0.78 -13.56
N MET A 56 -0.62 0.17 -12.99
CA MET A 56 0.51 0.88 -12.41
C MET A 56 1.23 1.75 -13.43
N ASN A 57 1.38 1.30 -14.68
CA ASN A 57 2.06 2.08 -15.72
C ASN A 57 1.29 3.37 -16.01
N LYS A 58 -0.03 3.30 -16.12
CA LYS A 58 -0.88 4.49 -16.31
C LYS A 58 -0.75 5.46 -15.13
N ILE A 59 -0.72 4.95 -13.90
CA ILE A 59 -0.55 5.79 -12.70
C ILE A 59 0.81 6.50 -12.73
N LEU A 60 1.90 5.77 -12.98
CA LEU A 60 3.26 6.32 -13.02
C LEU A 60 3.43 7.35 -14.15
N LEU A 61 2.90 7.06 -15.34
CA LEU A 61 2.94 7.98 -16.48
C LEU A 61 2.18 9.28 -16.20
N SER A 62 1.08 9.22 -15.42
CA SER A 62 0.35 10.43 -15.02
C SER A 62 1.16 11.36 -14.13
N GLU A 63 2.19 10.83 -13.46
CA GLU A 63 3.15 11.57 -12.64
C GLU A 63 4.49 11.81 -13.37
N GLY A 64 4.58 11.46 -14.66
CA GLY A 64 5.77 11.68 -15.48
C GLY A 64 6.96 10.78 -15.13
N ILE A 65 6.72 9.64 -14.49
CA ILE A 65 7.76 8.67 -14.10
C ILE A 65 7.48 7.29 -14.70
N ASN A 66 8.51 6.45 -14.79
CA ASN A 66 8.38 5.08 -15.33
C ASN A 66 8.50 4.00 -14.26
N LYS A 67 9.16 4.29 -13.14
CA LYS A 67 9.45 3.35 -12.07
C LYS A 67 9.52 4.06 -10.72
N VAL A 68 9.28 3.31 -9.65
CA VAL A 68 9.54 3.73 -8.27
C VAL A 68 10.83 3.10 -7.76
N GLN A 69 11.44 3.73 -6.75
CA GLN A 69 12.69 3.26 -6.13
C GLN A 69 12.47 2.46 -4.84
N PHE A 70 11.24 2.43 -4.35
CA PHE A 70 10.86 1.73 -3.13
C PHE A 70 9.36 1.45 -3.16
N VAL A 71 8.97 0.24 -2.77
CA VAL A 71 7.57 -0.13 -2.52
C VAL A 71 7.44 -0.46 -1.04
N ILE A 72 6.42 0.10 -0.40
CA ILE A 72 6.04 -0.27 0.97
C ILE A 72 4.56 -0.60 1.01
N MET A 73 4.23 -1.73 1.62
CA MET A 73 2.87 -2.23 1.76
C MET A 73 2.58 -2.54 3.23
N HIS A 74 1.34 -2.30 3.64
CA HIS A 74 0.81 -2.68 4.94
C HIS A 74 -0.59 -3.26 4.72
N PRO A 75 -0.70 -4.54 4.31
CA PRO A 75 -1.99 -5.16 4.00
C PRO A 75 -2.87 -5.25 5.25
N PRO A 76 -4.20 -5.33 5.09
CA PRO A 76 -5.09 -5.58 6.22
C PRO A 76 -4.81 -6.96 6.84
N TYR A 77 -5.03 -7.09 8.14
CA TYR A 77 -5.03 -8.41 8.78
C TYR A 77 -6.30 -9.15 8.36
N TRP A 78 -6.14 -10.28 7.67
CA TRP A 78 -7.23 -11.10 7.12
C TRP A 78 -8.40 -11.37 8.10
N ASP A 79 -8.14 -11.52 9.40
CA ASP A 79 -9.08 -12.11 10.36
C ASP A 79 -9.22 -11.27 11.65
N ILE A 80 -9.01 -9.94 11.57
CA ILE A 80 -9.10 -9.07 12.75
C ILE A 80 -10.11 -7.94 12.54
N VAL A 81 -10.05 -7.24 11.40
CA VAL A 81 -10.88 -6.06 11.14
C VAL A 81 -11.32 -6.07 9.68
N LYS A 82 -12.64 -5.97 9.46
CA LYS A 82 -13.21 -5.65 8.15
C LYS A 82 -13.20 -4.14 7.96
N PHE A 83 -12.50 -3.66 6.94
CA PHE A 83 -12.36 -2.22 6.69
C PHE A 83 -13.46 -1.66 5.80
N SER A 84 -14.15 -2.49 5.01
CA SER A 84 -15.27 -2.07 4.16
C SER A 84 -16.14 -3.25 3.74
N GLU A 85 -17.25 -2.97 3.04
CA GLU A 85 -18.08 -3.97 2.34
C GLU A 85 -17.63 -4.19 0.88
N ASN A 86 -16.50 -3.61 0.45
CA ASN A 86 -16.02 -3.79 -0.92
C ASN A 86 -15.48 -5.24 -1.09
N PRO A 87 -16.01 -6.05 -2.02
CA PRO A 87 -15.58 -7.44 -2.18
C PRO A 87 -14.10 -7.59 -2.59
N ASN A 88 -13.49 -6.53 -3.14
CA ASN A 88 -12.07 -6.53 -3.51
C ASN A 88 -11.15 -6.03 -2.39
N ASP A 89 -11.70 -5.65 -1.23
CA ASP A 89 -10.92 -5.35 -0.03
C ASP A 89 -10.37 -6.65 0.56
N LEU A 90 -9.05 -6.73 0.74
CA LEU A 90 -8.37 -7.94 1.24
C LEU A 90 -8.85 -8.33 2.64
N SER A 91 -9.46 -7.43 3.42
CA SER A 91 -10.06 -7.80 4.71
C SER A 91 -11.34 -8.63 4.59
N ASN A 92 -11.89 -8.78 3.38
CA ASN A 92 -13.12 -9.51 3.12
C ASN A 92 -12.89 -10.92 2.56
N CYS A 93 -11.63 -11.38 2.42
CA CYS A 93 -11.36 -12.75 2.01
C CYS A 93 -11.89 -13.75 3.03
N ASP A 94 -12.51 -14.85 2.58
CA ASP A 94 -13.14 -15.83 3.45
C ASP A 94 -12.12 -16.84 4.02
N SER A 95 -10.94 -16.94 3.41
CA SER A 95 -9.87 -17.82 3.84
C SER A 95 -8.48 -17.20 3.75
N ILE A 96 -7.54 -17.72 4.54
CA ILE A 96 -6.13 -17.31 4.48
C ILE A 96 -5.53 -17.55 3.08
N ASN A 97 -5.95 -18.61 2.38
CA ASN A 97 -5.45 -18.91 1.03
C ASN A 97 -5.92 -17.85 0.03
N GLU A 98 -7.19 -17.47 0.07
CA GLU A 98 -7.71 -16.38 -0.77
C GLU A 98 -7.04 -15.04 -0.49
N PHE A 99 -6.75 -14.76 0.80
CA PHE A 99 -5.99 -13.58 1.19
C PHE A 99 -4.58 -13.62 0.61
N LEU A 100 -3.86 -14.74 0.73
CA LEU A 100 -2.50 -14.89 0.21
C LEU A 100 -2.47 -14.79 -1.33
N ASP A 101 -3.43 -15.39 -2.02
CA ASP A 101 -3.56 -15.29 -3.48
C ASP A 101 -3.83 -13.85 -3.92
N SER A 102 -4.75 -13.16 -3.24
CA SER A 102 -5.09 -11.76 -3.51
C SER A 102 -3.92 -10.83 -3.20
N PHE A 103 -3.24 -11.04 -2.08
CA PHE A 103 -2.05 -10.27 -1.72
C PHE A 103 -0.87 -10.56 -2.66
N GLY A 104 -0.74 -11.78 -3.17
CA GLY A 104 0.21 -12.12 -4.24
C GLY A 104 0.01 -11.25 -5.48
N LYS A 105 -1.24 -11.03 -5.91
CA LYS A 105 -1.56 -10.12 -7.02
C LYS A 105 -1.15 -8.68 -6.71
N VAL A 106 -1.35 -8.21 -5.47
CA VAL A 106 -0.89 -6.87 -5.04
C VAL A 106 0.63 -6.76 -5.15
N ILE A 107 1.37 -7.78 -4.70
CA ILE A 107 2.83 -7.83 -4.79
C ILE A 107 3.26 -7.79 -6.26
N ASP A 108 2.75 -8.69 -7.10
CA ASP A 108 3.13 -8.78 -8.51
C ASP A 108 2.87 -7.46 -9.25
N ASN A 109 1.70 -6.87 -9.03
CA ASN A 109 1.36 -5.59 -9.65
C ASN A 109 2.28 -4.46 -9.14
N SER A 110 2.56 -4.41 -7.84
CA SER A 110 3.45 -3.39 -7.26
C SER A 110 4.91 -3.55 -7.71
N LEU A 111 5.42 -4.78 -7.83
CA LEU A 111 6.77 -5.06 -8.29
C LEU A 111 6.94 -4.74 -9.79
N SER A 112 5.86 -4.79 -10.58
CA SER A 112 5.88 -4.31 -11.97
C SER A 112 6.25 -2.82 -12.08
N ALA A 113 5.97 -2.02 -11.05
CA ALA A 113 6.33 -0.61 -10.95
C ALA A 113 7.74 -0.37 -10.38
N LEU A 114 8.35 -1.38 -9.74
CA LEU A 114 9.63 -1.24 -9.05
C LEU A 114 10.80 -1.25 -10.05
N GLU A 115 11.76 -0.35 -9.87
CA GLU A 115 13.03 -0.36 -10.59
C GLU A 115 13.87 -1.59 -10.18
N LYS A 116 14.66 -2.14 -11.11
CA LYS A 116 15.52 -3.29 -10.83
C LYS A 116 16.53 -2.96 -9.72
N ASN A 117 16.82 -3.93 -8.85
CA ASN A 117 17.75 -3.80 -7.71
C ASN A 117 17.30 -2.75 -6.66
N ARG A 118 15.98 -2.62 -6.48
CA ARG A 118 15.36 -1.79 -5.45
C ARG A 118 14.58 -2.63 -4.46
N TYR A 119 14.14 -2.00 -3.38
CA TYR A 119 13.58 -2.70 -2.23
C TYR A 119 12.06 -2.66 -2.24
N CYS A 120 11.46 -3.77 -1.81
CA CYS A 120 10.07 -3.87 -1.43
C CYS A 120 10.00 -4.26 0.05
N ALA A 121 9.21 -3.53 0.83
CA ALA A 121 8.95 -3.83 2.23
C ALA A 121 7.48 -4.13 2.44
N VAL A 122 7.19 -5.23 3.16
CA VAL A 122 5.86 -5.52 3.66
C VAL A 122 5.89 -5.38 5.17
N VAL A 123 5.05 -4.50 5.69
CA VAL A 123 4.85 -4.31 7.12
C VAL A 123 3.67 -5.15 7.55
N ILE A 124 3.92 -6.14 8.40
CA ILE A 124 2.91 -7.02 9.00
C ILE A 124 3.20 -7.01 10.50
N GLY A 125 2.20 -6.70 11.31
CA GLY A 125 2.30 -6.84 12.76
C GLY A 125 2.11 -8.29 13.19
N ASP A 126 2.64 -8.65 14.35
CA ASP A 126 2.49 -10.00 14.89
C ASP A 126 1.01 -10.35 15.13
N LYS A 127 0.55 -11.46 14.56
CA LYS A 127 -0.72 -12.08 14.93
C LYS A 127 -0.48 -13.03 16.11
N TYR A 128 -1.01 -12.70 17.28
CA TYR A 128 -1.09 -13.63 18.40
C TYR A 128 -2.16 -14.69 18.10
N ALA A 129 -1.74 -15.91 17.80
CA ALA A 129 -2.60 -17.09 17.80
C ALA A 129 -1.88 -18.23 18.52
N ASN A 130 -2.53 -18.85 19.51
CA ASN A 130 -2.03 -20.03 20.24
C ASN A 130 -0.65 -19.89 20.91
N SER A 131 -0.36 -18.77 21.58
CA SER A 131 0.84 -18.63 22.45
C SER A 131 2.20 -18.81 21.76
N GLN A 132 2.30 -18.59 20.45
CA GLN A 132 3.57 -18.53 19.73
C GLN A 132 3.67 -17.25 18.89
N VAL A 133 4.86 -16.65 18.89
CA VAL A 133 5.22 -15.50 18.05
C VAL A 133 5.62 -16.03 16.69
N ASN A 134 4.89 -15.64 15.64
CA ASN A 134 5.30 -15.86 14.26
C ASN A 134 5.54 -14.48 13.62
N SER A 135 6.81 -14.08 13.55
CA SER A 135 7.25 -12.86 12.88
C SER A 135 7.88 -13.19 11.52
N PRO A 136 7.16 -13.12 10.40
CA PRO A 136 7.78 -13.17 9.09
C PRO A 136 8.11 -11.74 8.65
N TRP A 137 9.31 -11.27 8.99
CA TRP A 137 9.94 -10.22 8.19
C TRP A 137 10.33 -10.85 6.85
N VAL A 138 9.54 -10.62 5.81
CA VAL A 138 9.92 -11.03 4.44
C VAL A 138 10.52 -9.82 3.75
N LEU A 139 11.85 -9.72 3.77
CA LEU A 139 12.58 -8.88 2.82
C LEU A 139 12.61 -9.62 1.48
N LEU A 140 11.75 -9.21 0.55
CA LEU A 140 11.85 -9.65 -0.84
C LEU A 140 13.02 -8.88 -1.48
N HIS A 141 14.08 -9.60 -1.86
CA HIS A 141 15.27 -9.06 -2.54
C HIS A 141 15.07 -9.04 -4.06
#